data_AF-A0A1V3N2S3-F1
#
_entry.id   AF-A0A1V3N2S3-F1
#
_cell.length_a   1.000
_cell.length_b   1.000
_cell.length_c   1.000
_cell.angle_alpha   90.00
_cell.angle_beta   90.00
_cell.angle_gamma   90.00
#
_symmetry.space_group_name_H-M   'P 1'
#
loop_
_entity.id
_entity.type
_entity.pdbx_description
1 polymer ?
#
loop_
_entity_poly.entity_id
_entity_poly.type
_entity_poly.pdbx_seq_one_letter_code
_entity_poly.pdbx_strand_id
1 'polypeptide(L)'
;MQYSPKLKRVMQEIKDILSREDIAGIIMIHEPGFSEYLMKLDPTYSCAKITQEGIRLKAKKEDHKLNPNQQKILVENTFNMIHSFNAISCHIVPPLMDTEDLLKSKFKIDISGSGFSDHSTQNN
;
A
#
# COMPACT_ATOMS: atom_id res chain seq x y z
N MET A 1 10.14 -15.49 9.37
CA MET A 1 8.89 -14.73 9.58
C MET A 1 7.75 -15.73 9.57
N GLN A 2 6.95 -15.79 10.64
CA GLN A 2 5.70 -16.56 10.63
C GLN A 2 4.69 -15.76 9.81
N TYR A 3 4.00 -16.40 8.86
CA TYR A 3 2.98 -15.77 8.01
C TYR A 3 1.74 -16.65 7.98
N SER A 4 0.58 -16.05 7.65
CA SER A 4 -0.63 -16.80 7.37
C SER A 4 -0.71 -17.18 5.89
N PRO A 5 -0.75 -18.48 5.52
CA PRO A 5 -0.97 -18.90 4.15
C PRO A 5 -2.30 -18.39 3.58
N LYS A 6 -3.32 -18.25 4.43
CA LYS A 6 -4.64 -17.72 4.05
C LYS A 6 -4.53 -16.24 3.67
N LEU A 7 -3.90 -15.42 4.50
CA LEU A 7 -3.72 -14.00 4.19
C LEU A 7 -2.86 -13.81 2.94
N LYS A 8 -1.79 -14.59 2.77
CA LYS A 8 -0.96 -14.55 1.55
C LYS A 8 -1.73 -14.88 0.28
N ARG A 9 -2.56 -15.93 0.30
CA ARG A 9 -3.41 -16.30 -0.85
C ARG A 9 -4.39 -15.17 -1.19
N VAL A 10 -5.12 -14.67 -0.20
CA VAL A 10 -6.10 -13.59 -0.39
C VAL A 10 -5.43 -12.31 -0.89
N MET A 11 -4.29 -11.92 -0.32
CA MET A 11 -3.57 -10.74 -0.76
C MET A 11 -3.05 -10.87 -2.19
N GLN A 12 -2.64 -12.08 -2.59
CA GLN A 12 -2.26 -12.34 -3.98
C GLN A 12 -3.46 -12.18 -4.93
N GLU A 13 -4.64 -12.72 -4.59
CA GLU A 13 -5.86 -12.52 -5.39
C GLU A 13 -6.22 -11.03 -5.54
N ILE A 14 -6.11 -10.25 -4.45
CA ILE A 14 -6.31 -8.79 -4.48
C ILE A 14 -5.28 -8.12 -5.39
N LYS A 15 -3.99 -8.46 -5.26
CA LYS A 15 -2.91 -7.93 -6.10
C LYS A 15 -3.16 -8.22 -7.59
N ASP A 16 -3.65 -9.41 -7.92
CA ASP A 16 -3.95 -9.82 -9.29
C ASP A 16 -5.13 -9.05 -9.85
N ILE A 17 -6.19 -8.82 -9.05
CA ILE A 17 -7.33 -7.96 -9.44
C ILE A 17 -6.84 -6.55 -9.74
N LEU A 18 -6.10 -5.92 -8.81
CA LEU A 18 -5.61 -4.55 -9.00
C LEU A 18 -4.68 -4.43 -10.21
N SER A 19 -3.89 -5.46 -10.49
CA SER A 19 -2.99 -5.45 -11.65
C SER A 19 -3.74 -5.65 -12.96
N ARG A 20 -4.78 -6.50 -12.98
CA ARG A 20 -5.62 -6.73 -14.17
C ARG A 20 -6.45 -5.52 -14.54
N GLU A 21 -7.04 -4.85 -13.55
CA GLU A 21 -7.91 -3.69 -13.76
C GLU A 21 -7.14 -2.35 -13.84
N ASP A 22 -5.80 -2.39 -13.75
CA ASP A 22 -4.92 -1.23 -13.73
C ASP A 22 -5.24 -0.20 -12.62
N ILE A 23 -5.39 -0.69 -11.39
CA ILE A 23 -5.80 0.11 -10.23
C ILE A 23 -4.65 0.20 -9.21
N ALA A 24 -4.45 1.38 -8.64
CA ALA A 24 -3.62 1.55 -7.44
C ALA A 24 -4.42 1.30 -6.16
N GLY A 25 -3.76 0.78 -5.13
CA GLY A 25 -4.39 0.52 -3.85
C GLY A 25 -3.41 0.35 -2.70
N ILE A 26 -3.90 0.66 -1.50
CA ILE A 26 -3.26 0.39 -0.22
C ILE A 26 -4.21 -0.51 0.56
N ILE A 27 -3.79 -1.74 0.86
CA ILE A 27 -4.65 -2.78 1.44
C ILE A 27 -3.95 -3.37 2.66
N MET A 28 -4.71 -3.48 3.75
CA MET A 28 -4.31 -4.23 4.94
C MET A 28 -5.41 -5.23 5.26
N ILE A 29 -5.04 -6.49 5.46
CA ILE A 29 -5.94 -7.54 5.93
C ILE A 29 -5.36 -8.16 7.19
N HIS A 30 -6.24 -8.56 8.10
CA HIS A 30 -5.87 -9.08 9.40
C HIS A 30 -6.70 -10.32 9.73
N GLU A 31 -6.07 -11.26 10.42
CA GLU A 31 -6.74 -12.30 11.20
C GLU A 31 -5.96 -12.51 12.50
N PRO A 32 -6.53 -13.16 13.54
CA PRO A 32 -5.85 -13.27 14.84
C PRO A 32 -4.40 -13.76 14.73
N GLY A 33 -3.45 -12.93 15.20
CA GLY A 33 -2.02 -13.21 15.22
C GLY A 33 -1.24 -12.84 13.94
N PHE A 34 -1.92 -12.49 12.84
CA PHE A 34 -1.29 -12.19 11.56
C PHE A 34 -1.91 -10.99 10.86
N SER A 35 -1.07 -10.21 10.19
CA SER A 35 -1.53 -9.20 9.23
C SER A 35 -0.71 -9.27 7.96
N GLU A 36 -1.35 -8.89 6.86
CA GLU A 36 -0.71 -8.79 5.56
C GLU A 36 -1.05 -7.43 4.96
N TYR A 37 -0.05 -6.80 4.36
CA TYR A 37 -0.17 -5.48 3.75
C TYR A 37 0.32 -5.50 2.30
N LEU A 38 -0.35 -4.72 1.45
CA LEU A 38 0.03 -4.47 0.07
C LEU A 38 -0.07 -2.98 -0.23
N MET A 39 1.02 -2.42 -0.70
CA MET A 39 1.05 -1.14 -1.39
C MET A 39 1.27 -1.39 -2.87
N LYS A 40 0.32 -0.96 -3.72
CA LYS A 40 0.44 -1.00 -5.18
C LYS A 40 0.20 0.41 -5.72
N LEU A 41 1.29 1.04 -6.17
CA LEU A 41 1.30 2.42 -6.67
C LEU A 41 1.70 2.50 -8.14
N ASP A 42 1.77 1.38 -8.83
CA ASP A 42 2.40 1.26 -10.13
C ASP A 42 1.46 0.98 -11.33
N PRO A 43 0.18 1.42 -11.34
CA PRO A 43 -0.67 1.29 -12.53
C PRO A 43 -0.11 2.10 -13.71
N THR A 44 -0.60 1.86 -14.92
CA THR A 44 -0.07 2.45 -16.16
C THR A 44 -0.20 3.97 -16.20
N TYR A 45 -1.19 4.52 -15.49
CA TYR A 45 -1.39 5.96 -15.35
C TYR A 45 -0.49 6.61 -14.29
N SER A 46 0.34 5.85 -13.58
CA SER A 46 1.24 6.36 -12.55
C SER A 46 2.72 6.26 -12.92
N CYS A 47 3.48 7.29 -12.58
CA CYS A 47 4.94 7.28 -12.61
C CYS A 47 5.58 6.77 -11.31
N ALA A 48 4.79 6.42 -10.28
CA ALA A 48 5.32 5.90 -9.04
C ALA A 48 5.72 4.42 -9.18
N LYS A 49 6.86 4.05 -8.59
CA LYS A 49 7.34 2.68 -8.49
C LYS A 49 7.82 2.42 -7.08
N ILE A 50 7.42 1.28 -6.52
CA ILE A 50 7.88 0.82 -5.22
C ILE A 50 9.17 0.05 -5.43
N THR A 51 10.21 0.45 -4.71
CA THR A 51 11.53 -0.19 -4.72
C THR A 51 11.92 -0.55 -3.28
N GLN A 52 12.99 -1.31 -3.13
CA GLN A 52 13.54 -1.61 -1.79
C GLN A 52 13.93 -0.35 -1.01
N GLU A 53 14.27 0.74 -1.70
CA GLU A 53 14.64 2.03 -1.10
C GLU A 53 13.43 2.97 -0.90
N GLY A 54 12.21 2.51 -1.17
CA GLY A 54 10.98 3.28 -1.07
C GLY A 54 10.39 3.66 -2.44
N ILE A 55 9.62 4.75 -2.47
CA ILE A 55 8.88 5.19 -3.66
C ILE A 55 9.81 6.01 -4.56
N ARG A 56 9.99 5.56 -5.80
CA ARG A 56 10.68 6.31 -6.86
C ARG A 56 9.68 6.81 -7.91
N LEU A 57 9.90 8.04 -8.39
CA LEU A 57 9.11 8.63 -9.46
C LEU A 57 9.87 8.53 -10.79
N LYS A 58 9.36 7.72 -11.71
CA LYS A 58 9.88 7.60 -13.09
C LYS A 58 9.15 8.56 -14.00
N ALA A 59 9.49 9.84 -13.89
CA ALA A 59 8.80 10.93 -14.59
C ALA A 59 9.70 11.66 -15.59
N LYS A 60 10.97 11.27 -15.79
CA LYS A 60 11.90 11.97 -16.69
C LYS A 60 11.73 11.50 -18.13
N LYS A 61 12.13 12.33 -19.10
CA LYS A 61 12.17 11.92 -20.52
C LYS A 61 13.05 10.69 -20.77
N GLU A 62 14.07 10.47 -19.95
CA GLU A 62 14.90 9.26 -20.05
C GLU A 62 14.13 7.99 -19.64
N ASP A 63 13.09 8.11 -18.81
CA ASP A 63 12.31 6.99 -18.30
C ASP A 63 11.24 6.52 -19.30
N HIS A 64 10.86 7.37 -20.27
CA HIS A 64 9.78 7.10 -21.20
C HIS A 64 9.81 7.99 -22.46
N LYS A 65 9.40 7.43 -23.59
CA LYS A 65 9.31 8.15 -24.88
C LYS A 65 8.05 9.03 -24.99
N LEU A 66 7.59 9.59 -23.88
CA LEU A 66 6.37 10.40 -23.81
C LEU A 66 6.64 11.83 -24.30
N ASN A 67 5.62 12.41 -24.93
CA ASN A 67 5.65 13.85 -25.22
C ASN A 67 5.37 14.67 -23.93
N PRO A 68 5.69 15.98 -23.91
CA PRO A 68 5.52 16.80 -22.71
C PRO A 68 4.10 16.79 -22.11
N ASN A 69 3.06 16.72 -22.94
CA ASN A 69 1.69 16.69 -22.46
C ASN A 69 1.34 15.35 -21.80
N GLN A 70 1.76 14.23 -22.39
CA GLN A 70 1.58 12.91 -21.78
C GLN A 70 2.34 12.77 -20.47
N GLN A 71 3.56 13.31 -20.41
CA GLN A 71 4.37 13.36 -19.19
C GLN A 71 3.65 14.15 -18.09
N LYS A 72 3.08 15.31 -18.42
CA LYS A 72 2.30 16.11 -17.49
C LYS A 72 1.09 15.35 -16.94
N ILE A 73 0.29 14.73 -17.81
CA ILE A 73 -0.88 13.93 -17.41
C ILE A 73 -0.47 12.79 -16.48
N LEU A 74 0.61 12.08 -16.77
CA LEU A 74 1.13 10.99 -15.93
C LEU A 74 1.49 11.47 -14.52
N VAL A 75 2.15 12.64 -14.43
CA VAL A 75 2.54 13.24 -13.15
C VAL A 75 1.30 13.74 -12.38
N GLU A 76 0.36 14.39 -13.05
CA GLU A 76 -0.89 14.87 -12.43
C GLU A 76 -1.73 13.71 -11.89
N ASN A 77 -1.88 12.63 -12.66
CA ASN A 77 -2.59 11.43 -12.21
C ASN A 77 -1.90 10.78 -11.00
N THR A 78 -0.56 10.70 -11.02
CA THR A 78 0.21 10.20 -9.88
C THR A 78 0.03 11.07 -8.64
N PHE A 79 0.10 12.40 -8.81
CA PHE A 79 -0.12 13.34 -7.72
C PHE A 79 -1.51 13.19 -7.12
N ASN A 80 -2.56 13.17 -7.95
CA ASN A 80 -3.94 13.01 -7.51
C ASN A 80 -4.13 11.71 -6.72
N MET A 81 -3.59 10.60 -7.23
CA MET A 81 -3.62 9.30 -6.54
C MET A 81 -2.99 9.37 -5.14
N ILE A 82 -1.76 9.88 -5.03
CA ILE A 82 -1.06 10.00 -3.74
C ILE A 82 -1.79 10.99 -2.81
N HIS A 83 -2.29 12.09 -3.34
CA HIS A 83 -3.07 13.07 -2.59
C HIS A 83 -4.33 12.43 -1.99
N SER A 84 -5.07 11.66 -2.78
CA SER A 84 -6.25 10.94 -2.30
C SER A 84 -5.92 9.93 -1.21
N PHE A 85 -4.85 9.15 -1.36
CA PHE A 85 -4.42 8.22 -0.31
C PHE A 85 -4.04 8.93 0.98
N ASN A 86 -3.30 10.05 0.90
CA ASN A 86 -2.95 10.84 2.08
C ASN A 86 -4.20 11.41 2.76
N ALA A 87 -5.11 12.01 1.99
CA ALA A 87 -6.34 12.59 2.52
C ALA A 87 -7.18 11.55 3.27
N ILE A 88 -7.35 10.36 2.69
CA ILE A 88 -8.09 9.26 3.31
C ILE A 88 -7.36 8.75 4.56
N SER A 89 -6.04 8.59 4.50
CA SER A 89 -5.24 8.09 5.63
C SER A 89 -5.33 9.00 6.86
N CYS A 90 -5.37 10.32 6.66
CA CYS A 90 -5.59 11.29 7.74
C CYS A 90 -6.90 11.09 8.49
N HIS A 91 -7.93 10.51 7.85
CA HIS A 91 -9.22 10.25 8.46
C HIS A 91 -9.34 8.85 9.08
N ILE A 92 -8.50 7.91 8.66
CA ILE A 92 -8.55 6.50 9.11
C ILE A 92 -7.55 6.23 10.23
N VAL A 93 -6.31 6.72 10.11
CA VAL A 93 -5.22 6.36 11.03
C VAL A 93 -5.45 6.90 12.44
N PRO A 94 -5.79 8.19 12.67
CA PRO A 94 -5.92 8.69 14.04
C PRO A 94 -6.99 7.96 14.87
N PRO A 95 -8.22 7.71 14.37
CA PRO A 95 -9.21 6.94 15.14
C PRO A 95 -8.75 5.52 15.49
N LEU A 96 -7.96 4.87 14.63
CA LEU A 96 -7.39 3.55 14.94
C LEU A 96 -6.34 3.62 16.06
N MET A 97 -5.48 4.64 16.04
CA MET A 97 -4.51 4.90 17.11
C MET A 97 -5.22 5.19 18.44
N ASP A 98 -6.24 6.06 18.43
CA ASP A 98 -7.04 6.37 19.62
C ASP A 98 -7.72 5.12 20.18
N THR A 99 -8.19 4.23 19.31
CA THR A 99 -8.80 2.95 19.69
C THR A 99 -7.77 2.01 20.30
N GLU A 100 -6.56 1.93 19.74
CA GLU A 100 -5.46 1.14 20.29
C GLU A 100 -5.11 1.60 21.72
N ASP A 101 -4.97 2.92 21.92
CA ASP A 101 -4.65 3.51 23.22
C ASP A 101 -5.78 3.29 24.25
N LEU A 102 -7.03 3.37 23.81
CA LEU A 102 -8.19 3.05 24.64
C LEU A 102 -8.19 1.59 25.09
N LEU A 103 -7.90 0.65 24.18
CA LEU A 103 -7.84 -0.77 24.50
C LEU A 103 -6.68 -1.09 25.46
N LYS A 104 -5.50 -0.53 25.22
CA LYS A 104 -4.33 -0.67 26.12
C LYS A 104 -4.65 -0.15 27.53
N SER A 105 -5.20 1.06 27.63
CA SER A 105 -5.49 1.69 28.93
C SER A 105 -6.58 0.95 29.72
N LYS A 106 -7.63 0.45 29.05
CA LYS A 106 -8.75 -0.23 29.72
C LYS A 106 -8.45 -1.67 30.10
N PHE A 107 -7.76 -2.41 29.23
CA PHE A 107 -7.64 -3.86 29.36
C PHE A 107 -6.23 -4.34 29.69
N LYS A 108 -5.25 -3.42 29.82
CA LYS A 108 -3.84 -3.74 30.12
C LYS A 108 -3.28 -4.79 29.17
N ILE A 109 -3.61 -4.67 27.88
CA ILE A 109 -3.19 -5.61 26.84
C ILE A 109 -1.71 -5.39 26.53
N ASP A 110 -0.92 -6.46 26.60
CA ASP A 110 0.44 -6.50 26.08
C ASP A 110 0.42 -7.08 24.65
N ILE A 111 1.11 -6.43 23.71
CA ILE A 111 1.15 -6.89 22.32
C ILE A 111 2.10 -8.09 22.25
N SER A 112 1.56 -9.28 22.48
CA SER A 112 2.29 -10.54 22.34
C SER A 112 2.21 -11.02 20.90
N GLY A 113 3.28 -10.80 20.14
CA GLY A 113 3.58 -11.53 18.91
C GLY A 113 2.53 -11.44 17.80
N SER A 114 2.51 -10.34 17.05
CA SER A 114 1.89 -10.31 15.72
C SER A 114 2.97 -10.20 14.67
N GLY A 115 3.09 -11.20 13.80
CA GLY A 115 3.92 -11.09 12.61
C GLY A 115 3.26 -10.14 11.62
N PHE A 116 3.92 -9.04 11.31
CA PHE A 116 3.58 -8.19 10.17
C PHE A 116 4.35 -8.71 8.96
N SER A 117 3.64 -9.13 7.90
CA SER A 117 4.25 -9.44 6.62
C SER A 117 3.85 -8.42 5.54
N ASP A 118 4.85 -8.06 4.74
CA ASP A 118 4.71 -7.16 3.61
C ASP A 118 4.66 -7.97 2.31
N HIS A 119 3.53 -7.88 1.61
CA HIS A 119 3.31 -8.56 0.33
C HIS A 119 3.96 -7.82 -0.84
N SER A 120 4.35 -6.56 -0.64
CA SER A 120 5.06 -5.75 -1.65
C SER A 120 6.53 -6.15 -1.79
N THR A 121 7.16 -6.74 -0.76
CA THR A 121 8.59 -7.07 -0.75
C THR A 121 8.90 -8.57 -0.80
N GLN A 122 7.93 -9.46 -0.57
CA GLN A 122 8.18 -10.89 -0.38
C GLN A 122 8.01 -11.79 -1.62
N ASN A 123 7.71 -11.25 -2.81
CA ASN A 123 7.53 -12.03 -4.05
C ASN A 123 8.25 -11.37 -5.26
N ASN A 124 9.55 -11.11 -5.13
CA ASN A 124 10.47 -10.94 -6.27
C ASN A 124 11.35 -12.18 -6.41
#